data_AF-A0A532TLF2-F1
#
_entry.id   AF-A0A532TLF2-F1
#
_cell.length_a   1.000
_cell.length_b   1.000
_cell.length_c   1.000
_cell.angle_alpha   90.00
_cell.angle_beta   90.00
_cell.angle_gamma   90.00
#
_symmetry.space_group_name_H-M   'P 1'
#
loop_
_entity.id
_entity.type
_entity.pdbx_description
1 polymer ?
#
loop_
_entity_poly.entity_id
_entity_poly.type
_entity_poly.pdbx_seq_one_letter_code
_entity_poly.pdbx_strand_id
1 'polypeptide(L)'
;MKDKKKLSCFSLSKFTNYEMIMDSMLASSGAHQAKVLEKAEKNKNYIKNQSIVLKFVSALVMMIMPFLSIILYIEITEGIFPSYPIEGQIFLYSFFMWIFLTISILYFFWVVYY
;
A
#
# COMPACT_ATOMS: atom_id res chain seq x y z
N MET A 1 16.61 6.56 -39.53
CA MET A 1 17.56 6.62 -38.40
C MET A 1 16.85 7.30 -37.24
N LYS A 2 16.46 6.51 -36.22
CA LYS A 2 16.05 6.88 -34.85
C LYS A 2 15.12 8.11 -34.66
N ASP A 3 13.82 7.82 -34.62
CA ASP A 3 12.81 8.64 -33.95
C ASP A 3 13.20 8.87 -32.49
N LYS A 4 13.72 10.06 -32.18
CA LYS A 4 13.84 10.55 -30.80
C LYS A 4 12.41 10.83 -30.30
N LYS A 5 11.73 9.80 -29.81
CA LYS A 5 10.52 9.94 -28.98
C LYS A 5 10.87 10.89 -27.83
N LYS A 6 10.38 12.13 -27.90
CA LYS A 6 10.38 13.07 -26.77
C LYS A 6 9.72 12.32 -25.59
N LEU A 7 10.52 11.91 -24.60
CA LEU A 7 9.99 11.42 -23.34
C LEU A 7 9.17 12.56 -22.73
N SER A 8 7.85 12.44 -22.72
CA SER A 8 7.00 13.33 -21.95
C SER A 8 7.36 13.15 -20.47
N CYS A 9 7.23 14.21 -19.64
CA CYS A 9 7.53 14.13 -18.21
C CYS A 9 6.82 12.94 -17.52
N PHE A 10 5.63 12.58 -17.99
CA PHE A 10 4.84 11.43 -17.56
C PHE A 10 5.52 10.07 -17.85
N SER A 11 6.21 9.95 -18.98
CA SER A 11 6.96 8.72 -19.30
C SER A 11 8.22 8.57 -18.45
N LEU A 12 8.80 9.69 -18.00
CA LEU A 12 9.99 9.72 -17.16
C LEU A 12 9.66 9.39 -15.71
N SER A 13 8.57 9.94 -15.16
CA SER A 13 8.14 9.68 -13.77
C SER A 13 7.83 8.21 -13.49
N LYS A 14 7.45 7.44 -14.53
CA LYS A 14 7.25 6.00 -14.44
C LYS A 14 8.52 5.23 -14.10
N PHE A 15 9.69 5.68 -14.58
CA PHE A 15 10.96 5.05 -14.26
C PHE A 15 11.36 5.33 -12.81
N THR A 16 11.19 6.56 -12.34
CA THR A 16 11.41 6.93 -10.93
C THR A 16 10.52 6.12 -9.98
N ASN A 17 9.26 5.89 -10.34
CA ASN A 17 8.37 5.05 -9.53
C ASN A 17 8.88 3.59 -9.45
N TYR A 18 9.37 3.03 -10.55
CA TYR A 18 9.94 1.68 -10.53
C TYR A 18 11.24 1.58 -9.73
N GLU A 19 12.06 2.62 -9.76
CA GLU A 19 13.28 2.73 -8.96
C GLU A 19 12.95 2.77 -7.46
N MET A 20 12.02 3.64 -7.05
CA MET A 20 11.54 3.69 -5.67
C MET A 20 10.98 2.35 -5.18
N ILE A 21 10.24 1.64 -6.04
CA ILE A 21 9.69 0.32 -5.71
C ILE A 21 10.82 -0.71 -5.54
N MET A 22 11.84 -0.69 -6.39
CA MET A 22 13.00 -1.56 -6.26
C MET A 22 13.74 -1.30 -4.95
N ASP A 23 14.04 -0.04 -4.64
CA ASP A 23 14.74 0.34 -3.42
C ASP A 23 13.95 -0.07 -2.18
N SER A 24 12.63 0.10 -2.21
CA SER A 24 11.74 -0.35 -1.14
C SER A 24 11.80 -1.87 -0.93
N MET A 25 11.86 -2.66 -2.01
CA MET A 25 12.00 -4.12 -1.93
C MET A 25 13.36 -4.53 -1.37
N LEU A 26 14.44 -3.86 -1.80
CA LEU A 26 15.78 -4.15 -1.31
C LEU A 26 15.92 -3.79 0.17
N ALA A 27 15.37 -2.65 0.59
CA ALA A 27 15.31 -2.24 1.99
C ALA A 27 14.50 -3.25 2.82
N SER A 28 13.33 -3.68 2.33
CA SER A 28 12.47 -4.66 3.02
C SER A 28 13.06 -6.07 3.08
N SER A 29 13.91 -6.45 2.12
CA SER A 29 14.43 -7.82 2.01
C SER A 29 15.70 -8.07 2.82
N GLY A 30 16.35 -7.02 3.35
CA GLY A 30 17.54 -7.14 4.20
C GLY A 30 18.60 -8.07 3.60
N ALA A 31 18.90 -9.18 4.29
CA ALA A 31 19.90 -10.17 3.84
C ALA A 31 19.54 -10.91 2.52
N HIS A 32 18.29 -10.82 2.04
CA HIS A 32 17.82 -11.51 0.83
C HIS A 32 17.83 -10.63 -0.43
N GLN A 33 18.48 -9.47 -0.38
CA GLN A 33 18.59 -8.53 -1.52
C GLN A 33 19.07 -9.19 -2.82
N ALA A 34 20.08 -10.06 -2.75
CA ALA A 34 20.62 -10.75 -3.91
C ALA A 34 19.54 -11.58 -4.66
N LYS A 35 18.61 -12.20 -3.94
CA LYS A 35 17.52 -13.00 -4.51
C LYS A 35 16.45 -12.13 -5.18
N VAL A 36 16.26 -10.90 -4.71
CA VAL A 36 15.35 -9.91 -5.34
C VAL A 36 15.95 -9.41 -6.64
N LEU A 37 17.24 -9.07 -6.64
CA LEU A 37 17.97 -8.64 -7.83
C LEU A 37 18.00 -9.75 -8.89
N GLU A 38 18.27 -10.99 -8.49
CA GLU A 38 18.26 -12.14 -9.41
C GLU A 38 16.88 -12.34 -10.08
N LYS A 39 15.78 -12.18 -9.32
CA LYS A 39 14.42 -12.27 -9.88
C LYS A 39 14.11 -11.10 -10.82
N ALA A 40 14.57 -9.90 -10.49
CA ALA A 40 14.39 -8.72 -11.32
C ALA A 40 15.19 -8.81 -12.63
N GLU A 41 16.40 -9.39 -12.58
CA GLU A 41 17.24 -9.62 -13.75
C GLU A 41 16.64 -10.69 -14.68
N LYS A 42 16.17 -11.81 -14.10
CA LYS A 42 15.53 -12.90 -14.87
C LYS A 42 14.21 -12.49 -15.51
N ASN A 43 13.50 -11.50 -14.96
CA ASN A 43 12.21 -11.05 -15.50
C ASN A 43 12.12 -9.52 -15.58
N LYS A 44 12.23 -8.98 -16.81
CA LYS A 44 12.13 -7.54 -17.11
C LYS A 44 10.80 -6.91 -16.70
N ASN A 45 9.74 -7.70 -16.56
CA ASN A 45 8.42 -7.22 -16.11
C ASN A 45 8.21 -7.36 -14.60
N TYR A 46 9.18 -7.87 -13.85
CA TYR A 46 9.04 -8.13 -12.41
C TYR A 46 8.62 -6.88 -11.63
N ILE A 47 9.36 -5.78 -11.78
CA ILE A 47 9.09 -4.51 -11.06
C ILE A 47 7.78 -3.87 -11.52
N LYS A 48 7.45 -3.98 -12.81
CA LYS A 48 6.15 -3.52 -13.34
C LYS A 48 4.99 -4.31 -12.72
N ASN A 49 5.09 -5.63 -12.66
CA ASN A 49 4.05 -6.47 -12.04
C ASN A 49 3.92 -6.17 -10.56
N GLN A 50 5.04 -6.00 -9.85
CA GLN A 50 5.01 -5.64 -8.45
C GLN A 50 4.38 -4.27 -8.20
N SER A 51 4.62 -3.29 -9.07
CA SER A 51 3.92 -2.00 -9.01
C SER A 51 2.40 -2.19 -9.11
N ILE A 52 1.92 -3.04 -10.03
CA ILE A 52 0.48 -3.33 -10.17
C ILE A 52 -0.05 -4.05 -8.93
N VAL A 53 0.67 -5.05 -8.43
CA VAL A 53 0.28 -5.80 -7.21
C VAL A 53 0.18 -4.85 -6.02
N LEU A 54 1.15 -3.95 -5.84
CA LEU A 54 1.14 -3.01 -4.73
C LEU A 54 -0.09 -2.10 -4.77
N LYS A 55 -0.47 -1.61 -5.96
CA LYS A 55 -1.70 -0.82 -6.16
C LYS A 55 -2.96 -1.60 -5.80
N PHE A 56 -3.01 -2.87 -6.19
CA PHE A 56 -4.15 -3.72 -5.92
C PHE A 56 -4.28 -4.02 -4.42
N VAL A 57 -3.17 -4.40 -3.78
CA VAL A 57 -3.13 -4.65 -2.33
C VAL A 57 -3.49 -3.39 -1.56
N SER A 58 -2.98 -2.21 -1.93
CA SER A 58 -3.34 -0.95 -1.26
C SER A 58 -4.83 -0.63 -1.41
N ALA A 59 -5.41 -0.85 -2.59
CA ALA A 59 -6.84 -0.63 -2.82
C ALA A 59 -7.70 -1.60 -1.98
N LEU A 60 -7.28 -2.87 -1.89
CA LEU A 60 -7.96 -3.87 -1.08
C LEU A 60 -7.90 -3.54 0.42
N VAL A 61 -6.74 -3.09 0.93
CA VAL A 61 -6.61 -2.63 2.32
C VAL A 61 -7.55 -1.46 2.61
N MET A 62 -7.65 -0.48 1.71
CA MET A 62 -8.59 0.63 1.87
C MET A 62 -10.05 0.21 1.83
N MET A 63 -10.38 -0.82 1.07
CA MET A 63 -11.73 -1.35 1.05
C MET A 63 -12.07 -2.04 2.37
N ILE A 64 -11.15 -2.85 2.92
CA ILE A 64 -11.41 -3.68 4.12
C ILE A 64 -11.37 -2.87 5.43
N MET A 65 -10.46 -1.89 5.54
CA MET A 65 -10.30 -1.04 6.74
C MET A 65 -11.61 -0.43 7.29
N PRO A 66 -12.49 0.19 6.47
CA PRO A 66 -13.75 0.74 6.98
C PRO A 66 -14.73 -0.36 7.43
N PHE A 67 -14.74 -1.53 6.78
CA PHE A 67 -15.56 -2.66 7.24
C PHE A 67 -15.11 -3.16 8.61
N LEU A 68 -13.81 -3.27 8.87
CA LEU A 68 -13.29 -3.62 10.19
C LEU A 68 -13.73 -2.60 11.26
N SER A 69 -13.71 -1.32 10.92
CA SER A 69 -14.14 -0.26 11.83
C SER A 69 -15.65 -0.36 12.14
N ILE A 70 -16.48 -0.67 11.13
CA ILE A 70 -17.92 -0.90 11.32
C ILE A 70 -18.19 -2.12 12.21
N ILE A 71 -17.48 -3.24 11.99
CA ILE A 71 -17.63 -4.46 12.80
C ILE A 71 -17.29 -4.17 14.27
N LEU A 72 -16.16 -3.49 14.52
CA LEU A 72 -15.76 -3.08 15.88
C LEU A 72 -16.78 -2.14 16.53
N TYR A 73 -17.36 -1.21 15.76
CA TYR A 73 -18.42 -0.34 16.27
C TYR A 73 -19.64 -1.14 16.73
N ILE A 74 -20.11 -2.09 15.92
CA ILE A 74 -21.25 -2.95 16.27
C ILE A 74 -20.94 -3.76 17.53
N GLU A 75 -19.72 -4.32 17.62
CA GLU A 75 -19.26 -5.08 18.78
C GLU A 75 -19.32 -4.27 20.08
N ILE A 76 -18.90 -2.99 20.03
CA ILE A 76 -18.97 -2.06 21.18
C ILE A 76 -20.42 -1.75 21.54
N THR A 77 -21.29 -1.49 20.56
CA THR A 77 -22.68 -1.09 20.83
C THR A 77 -23.56 -2.23 21.33
N GLU A 78 -23.34 -3.45 20.83
CA GLU A 78 -24.16 -4.61 21.16
C GLU A 78 -23.59 -5.42 22.35
N GLY A 79 -22.39 -5.08 22.84
CA GLY A 79 -21.80 -5.71 24.01
C GLY A 79 -21.54 -7.21 23.84
N ILE A 80 -21.31 -7.65 22.60
CA ILE A 80 -21.29 -9.08 22.20
C ILE A 80 -20.20 -9.87 22.95
N PHE A 81 -19.10 -9.21 23.33
CA PHE A 81 -18.01 -9.80 24.10
C PHE A 81 -17.74 -9.03 25.41
N PRO A 82 -18.41 -9.37 26.52
CA PRO A 82 -18.24 -8.70 27.81
C PRO A 82 -16.88 -8.98 28.48
N SER A 83 -16.03 -9.81 27.88
CA SER A 83 -14.75 -10.24 28.44
C SER A 83 -13.62 -9.21 28.28
N TYR A 84 -13.78 -8.21 27.40
CA TYR A 84 -12.75 -7.19 27.15
C TYR A 84 -13.17 -5.83 27.73
N PRO A 85 -12.25 -5.07 28.35
CA PRO A 85 -12.57 -3.73 28.84
C PRO A 85 -13.05 -2.83 27.70
N ILE A 86 -14.14 -2.10 27.94
CA ILE A 86 -14.74 -1.17 26.97
C ILE A 86 -13.72 -0.11 26.54
N GLU A 87 -12.85 0.35 27.44
CA GLU A 87 -11.80 1.32 27.08
C GLU A 87 -10.83 0.75 26.04
N GLY A 88 -10.50 -0.55 26.13
CA GLY A 88 -9.62 -1.23 25.19
C GLY A 88 -10.24 -1.37 23.80
N GLN A 89 -11.55 -1.64 23.74
CA GLN A 89 -12.28 -1.72 22.47
C GLN A 89 -12.39 -0.35 21.78
N ILE A 90 -12.70 0.71 22.54
CA ILE A 90 -12.75 2.09 22.03
C ILE A 90 -11.38 2.54 21.54
N PHE A 91 -10.29 2.18 22.25
CA PHE A 91 -8.93 2.47 21.83
C PHE A 91 -8.61 1.79 20.49
N LEU A 92 -8.88 0.49 20.36
CA LEU A 92 -8.66 -0.26 19.11
C LEU A 92 -9.45 0.32 17.94
N TYR A 93 -10.74 0.59 18.13
CA TYR A 93 -11.57 1.25 17.13
C TYR A 93 -10.97 2.59 16.68
N SER A 94 -10.60 3.45 17.64
CA SER A 94 -10.02 4.76 17.35
C SER A 94 -8.69 4.66 16.61
N PHE A 95 -7.86 3.68 16.97
CA PHE A 95 -6.58 3.41 16.31
C PHE A 95 -6.75 2.98 14.86
N PHE A 96 -7.66 2.05 14.58
CA PHE A 96 -7.95 1.61 13.21
C PHE A 96 -8.54 2.72 12.34
N MET A 97 -9.44 3.54 12.92
CA MET A 97 -9.98 4.72 12.24
C MET A 97 -8.88 5.72 11.88
N TRP A 98 -7.90 5.92 12.76
CA TRP A 98 -6.78 6.83 12.52
C TRP A 98 -5.85 6.33 11.39
N ILE A 99 -5.54 5.02 11.40
CA ILE A 99 -4.78 4.38 10.32
C ILE A 99 -5.53 4.51 8.99
N PHE A 100 -6.82 4.20 8.97
CA PHE A 100 -7.65 4.32 7.78
C PHE A 100 -7.61 5.73 7.21
N LEU A 101 -7.83 6.74 8.04
CA LEU A 101 -7.86 8.15 7.62
C LEU A 101 -6.49 8.59 7.07
N THR A 102 -5.40 8.18 7.73
CA THR A 102 -4.03 8.45 7.26
C THR A 102 -3.77 7.83 5.88
N ILE A 103 -4.13 6.54 5.71
CA ILE A 103 -3.97 5.83 4.45
C ILE A 103 -4.82 6.45 3.34
N SER A 104 -6.08 6.85 3.64
CA SER A 104 -6.97 7.51 2.68
C SER A 104 -6.43 8.86 2.22
N ILE A 105 -5.86 9.67 3.13
CA ILE A 105 -5.22 10.94 2.76
C ILE A 105 -4.03 10.69 1.83
N LEU A 106 -3.14 9.75 2.19
CA LEU A 106 -1.97 9.42 1.37
C LEU A 106 -2.37 8.90 -0.02
N TYR A 107 -3.44 8.11 -0.11
CA TYR A 107 -3.97 7.63 -1.38
C TYR A 107 -4.59 8.72 -2.23
N PHE A 108 -5.31 9.66 -1.62
CA PHE A 108 -5.84 10.80 -2.33
C PHE A 108 -4.69 11.60 -2.98
N PHE A 109 -3.59 11.85 -2.25
CA PHE A 109 -2.39 12.45 -2.83
C PHE A 109 -1.78 11.58 -3.93
N TRP A 110 -1.74 10.27 -3.75
CA TRP A 110 -1.18 9.37 -4.76
C TRP A 110 -2.02 9.28 -6.05
N VAL A 111 -3.35 9.36 -5.98
CA VAL A 111 -4.25 9.35 -7.15
C VAL A 111 -4.37 10.71 -7.83
N VAL A 112 -4.28 11.81 -7.08
CA VAL A 112 -4.41 13.18 -7.63
C VAL A 112 -3.12 13.64 -8.30
N TYR A 113 -1.95 13.22 -7.81
CA TYR A 113 -0.65 13.68 -8.30
C TYR A 113 0.07 12.71 -9.25
N TYR A 114 -0.44 11.49 -9.47
CA TYR A 114 0.13 10.48 -10.39
C TYR A 114 -0.93 9.78 -11.25
#